data_AF-A0A7C5LCQ6-F1
#
_entry.id   AF-A0A7C5LCQ6-F1
#
_cell.length_a   1.000
_cell.length_b   1.000
_cell.length_c   1.000
_cell.angle_alpha   90.00
_cell.angle_beta   90.00
_cell.angle_gamma   90.00
#
_symmetry.space_group_name_H-M   'P 1'
#
loop_
_entity.id
_entity.type
_entity.pdbx_description
1 polymer ?
#
loop_
_entity_poly.entity_id
_entity_poly.type
_entity_poly.pdbx_seq_one_letter_code
_entity_poly.pdbx_strand_id
1 'polypeptide(L)'
;MNCSTLIFSAHRNQQRPIKLIKLKRMLSNGGMLERIDSFLSNILKTVNESVPRRVIRYREIVSSGVYSVETVGGGLHHFDPQEVKKIGEELPSEILDQLHLPFIFVKNTELEESVYLIRVYGSEVEAFQKLMNVKTLPRSSRGPYTYKPLVAEFINRYPSLAVMGYL
;
A
#
# COMPACT_ATOMS: atom_id res chain seq x y z
N MET A 1 -27.48 -28.48 77.23
CA MET A 1 -26.15 -28.00 77.67
C MET A 1 -25.63 -27.09 76.56
N ASN A 2 -26.05 -25.83 76.57
CA ASN A 2 -25.38 -24.62 77.11
C ASN A 2 -24.70 -23.87 75.95
N CYS A 3 -25.33 -22.79 75.46
CA CYS A 3 -25.01 -21.37 75.80
C CYS A 3 -23.65 -20.94 75.22
N SER A 4 -23.52 -19.89 74.40
CA SER A 4 -24.05 -18.55 74.64
C SER A 4 -24.22 -17.70 73.37
N THR A 5 -25.25 -16.87 73.44
CA THR A 5 -25.59 -15.70 72.62
C THR A 5 -24.87 -14.44 73.10
N LEU A 6 -24.56 -13.47 72.20
CA LEU A 6 -24.40 -12.00 72.37
C LEU A 6 -23.90 -11.45 71.00
N ILE A 7 -24.66 -10.89 70.05
CA ILE A 7 -25.48 -9.65 69.85
C ILE A 7 -24.71 -8.29 69.79
N PHE A 8 -24.96 -7.54 68.68
CA PHE A 8 -24.86 -6.08 68.38
C PHE A 8 -23.48 -5.48 68.02
N SER A 9 -23.30 -4.51 67.09
CA SER A 9 -24.14 -3.79 66.11
C SER A 9 -23.26 -3.05 65.08
N ALA A 10 -23.77 -2.89 63.85
CA ALA A 10 -23.65 -1.75 62.90
C ALA A 10 -22.35 -0.91 62.77
N HIS A 11 -21.78 -0.88 61.55
CA HIS A 11 -21.81 0.32 60.68
C HIS A 11 -21.34 0.02 59.24
N ARG A 12 -22.06 0.56 58.25
CA ARG A 12 -21.66 0.61 56.83
C ARG A 12 -20.35 1.40 56.69
N ASN A 13 -19.46 1.00 55.78
CA ASN A 13 -19.05 1.90 54.69
C ASN A 13 -18.34 1.18 53.53
N GLN A 14 -18.52 1.77 52.35
CA GLN A 14 -18.10 1.34 51.03
C GLN A 14 -16.56 1.31 50.84
N GLN A 15 -16.08 0.40 49.98
CA GLN A 15 -15.26 0.68 48.77
C GLN A 15 -14.32 -0.52 48.42
N ARG A 16 -14.56 -1.13 47.24
CA ARG A 16 -13.55 -1.85 46.43
C ARG A 16 -12.88 -0.80 45.49
N PRO A 17 -11.82 -1.07 44.70
CA PRO A 17 -10.62 -1.91 44.81
C PRO A 17 -9.32 -1.15 44.41
N ILE A 18 -8.14 -1.45 44.98
CA ILE A 18 -6.85 -0.84 44.54
C ILE A 18 -5.84 -1.92 44.12
N LYS A 19 -6.13 -2.68 43.06
CA LYS A 19 -5.11 -3.47 42.32
C LYS A 19 -5.37 -3.55 40.81
N LEU A 20 -6.03 -2.55 40.23
CA LEU A 20 -6.27 -2.47 38.77
C LEU A 20 -5.86 -1.13 38.13
N ILE A 21 -5.15 -0.26 38.86
CA ILE A 21 -4.77 1.08 38.39
C ILE A 21 -3.35 1.10 37.79
N LYS A 22 -2.49 0.13 38.12
CA LYS A 22 -1.10 0.12 37.61
C LYS A 22 -0.95 -0.39 36.18
N LEU A 23 -1.91 -1.18 35.68
CA LEU A 23 -1.92 -1.66 34.29
C LEU A 23 -2.58 -0.66 33.32
N LYS A 24 -3.53 0.15 33.81
CA LYS A 24 -4.22 1.16 33.00
C LYS A 24 -3.37 2.42 32.74
N ARG A 25 -2.29 2.61 33.52
CA ARG A 25 -1.34 3.74 33.37
C ARG A 25 -0.20 3.46 32.38
N MET A 26 -0.03 2.20 31.95
CA MET A 26 0.85 1.84 30.83
C MET A 26 0.14 1.93 29.46
N LEU A 27 -1.18 2.19 29.46
CA LEU A 27 -1.98 2.47 28.28
C LEU A 27 -2.24 3.98 28.10
N SER A 28 -1.34 4.84 28.58
CA SER A 28 -1.20 6.21 28.04
C SER A 28 -0.47 6.16 26.69
N ASN A 29 -0.93 5.29 25.80
CA ASN A 29 -0.31 4.98 24.51
C ASN A 29 -0.73 5.92 23.37
N GLY A 30 -1.49 6.98 23.65
CA GLY A 30 -1.86 7.98 22.64
C GLY A 30 -0.63 8.60 21.97
N GLY A 31 0.34 9.07 22.76
CA GLY A 31 1.56 9.68 22.23
C GLY A 31 2.61 8.70 21.68
N MET A 32 2.57 7.42 22.07
CA MET A 32 3.50 6.40 21.54
C MET A 32 3.01 5.86 20.19
N LEU A 33 1.71 5.59 20.07
CA LEU A 33 1.09 5.21 18.81
C LEU A 33 1.21 6.35 17.79
N GLU A 34 0.91 7.60 18.16
CA GLU A 34 1.07 8.75 17.26
C GLU A 34 2.52 8.97 16.80
N ARG A 35 3.51 8.71 17.66
CA ARG A 35 4.93 8.78 17.29
C ARG A 35 5.36 7.65 16.36
N ILE A 36 4.84 6.44 16.59
CA ILE A 36 5.07 5.29 15.71
C ILE A 36 4.41 5.54 14.36
N ASP A 37 3.17 6.02 14.34
CA ASP A 37 2.42 6.36 13.13
C ASP A 37 3.11 7.49 12.34
N SER A 38 3.60 8.53 13.03
CA SER A 38 4.36 9.62 12.42
C SER A 38 5.71 9.15 11.87
N PHE A 39 6.43 8.30 12.61
CA PHE A 39 7.70 7.72 12.16
C PHE A 39 7.51 6.79 10.96
N LEU A 40 6.51 5.91 11.00
CA LEU A 40 6.13 5.04 9.89
C LEU A 40 5.66 5.86 8.69
N SER A 41 4.85 6.91 8.92
CA SER A 41 4.41 7.82 7.85
C SER A 41 5.59 8.54 7.20
N ASN A 42 6.62 8.91 7.97
CA ASN A 42 7.82 9.54 7.44
C ASN A 42 8.69 8.55 6.65
N ILE A 43 8.83 7.30 7.13
CA ILE A 43 9.52 6.24 6.39
C ILE A 43 8.77 5.91 5.09
N LEU A 44 7.45 5.76 5.16
CA LEU A 44 6.60 5.50 4.00
C LEU A 44 6.65 6.67 3.00
N LYS A 45 6.69 7.92 3.49
CA LYS A 45 6.91 9.10 2.64
C LYS A 45 8.24 9.01 1.91
N THR A 46 9.34 8.72 2.60
CA THR A 46 10.68 8.61 1.98
C THR A 46 10.75 7.48 0.95
N VAL A 47 10.10 6.34 1.19
CA VAL A 47 10.01 5.27 0.18
C VAL A 47 9.18 5.72 -1.03
N ASN A 48 8.09 6.45 -0.78
CA ASN A 48 7.21 6.97 -1.82
C ASN A 48 7.78 8.20 -2.56
N GLU A 49 8.90 8.78 -2.14
CA GLU A 49 9.58 9.88 -2.88
C GLU A 49 10.04 9.45 -4.27
N SER A 50 10.29 8.16 -4.46
CA SER A 50 10.62 7.53 -5.75
C SER A 50 9.40 7.26 -6.64
N VAL A 51 8.18 7.40 -6.09
CA VAL A 51 6.93 7.19 -6.85
C VAL A 51 6.68 8.43 -7.74
N PRO A 52 6.29 8.24 -9.00
CA PRO A 52 5.90 9.33 -9.89
C PRO A 52 4.81 10.20 -9.27
N ARG A 53 5.04 11.51 -9.29
CA ARG A 53 4.07 12.53 -8.87
C ARG A 53 2.83 12.53 -9.74
N ARG A 54 2.99 12.10 -11.00
CA ARG A 54 1.92 11.91 -11.98
C ARG A 54 2.22 10.69 -12.84
N VAL A 55 1.16 10.08 -13.34
CA VAL A 55 1.23 9.11 -14.44
C VAL A 55 1.02 9.85 -15.77
N ILE A 56 1.64 9.38 -16.84
CA ILE A 56 1.50 9.95 -18.20
C ILE A 56 0.94 8.89 -19.13
N ARG A 57 0.06 9.27 -20.06
CA ARG A 57 -0.47 8.34 -21.06
C ARG A 57 0.62 7.86 -22.01
N TYR A 58 0.57 6.60 -22.38
CA TYR A 58 1.46 6.01 -23.37
C TYR A 58 1.57 6.86 -24.65
N ARG A 59 0.41 7.28 -25.19
CA ARG A 59 0.34 8.13 -26.40
C ARG A 59 1.04 9.48 -26.24
N GLU A 60 1.04 10.05 -25.05
CA GLU A 60 1.72 11.32 -24.78
C GLU A 60 3.24 11.12 -24.74
N ILE A 61 3.72 10.02 -24.16
CA ILE A 61 5.16 9.68 -24.14
C ILE A 61 5.67 9.50 -25.57
N VAL A 62 4.96 8.73 -26.39
CA VAL A 62 5.37 8.46 -27.78
C VAL A 62 5.26 9.71 -28.66
N SER A 63 4.24 10.54 -28.49
CA SER A 63 4.04 11.74 -29.34
C SER A 63 4.96 12.90 -28.95
N SER A 64 5.19 13.12 -27.66
CA SER A 64 6.07 14.19 -27.18
C SER A 64 7.57 13.84 -27.29
N GLY A 65 7.91 12.55 -27.32
CA GLY A 65 9.28 12.07 -27.21
C GLY A 65 9.90 12.29 -25.83
N VAL A 66 9.09 12.65 -24.81
CA VAL A 66 9.55 12.86 -23.44
C VAL A 66 9.40 11.57 -22.66
N TYR A 67 10.53 10.89 -22.44
CA TYR A 67 10.61 9.62 -21.73
C TYR A 67 10.91 9.79 -20.24
N SER A 68 10.21 10.70 -19.56
CA SER A 68 10.37 10.86 -18.11
C SER A 68 9.16 11.48 -17.42
N VAL A 69 9.04 11.21 -16.12
CA VAL A 69 8.04 11.81 -15.22
C VAL A 69 8.68 12.30 -13.93
N GLU A 70 8.16 13.40 -13.38
CA GLU A 70 8.60 13.91 -12.09
C GLU A 70 8.14 12.97 -10.96
N THR A 71 9.02 12.69 -10.00
CA THR A 71 8.69 11.93 -8.79
C THR A 71 8.19 12.83 -7.67
N VAL A 72 7.53 12.27 -6.65
CA VAL A 72 7.05 13.03 -5.48
C VAL A 72 8.21 13.72 -4.75
N GLY A 73 9.39 13.11 -4.75
CA GLY A 73 10.62 13.69 -4.20
C GLY A 73 11.27 14.79 -5.05
N GLY A 74 10.67 15.19 -6.17
CA GLY A 74 11.21 16.20 -7.09
C GLY A 74 12.30 15.70 -8.04
N GLY A 75 12.50 14.38 -8.11
CA GLY A 75 13.40 13.74 -9.07
C GLY A 75 12.71 13.45 -10.40
N LEU A 76 13.41 12.73 -11.29
CA LEU A 76 12.86 12.23 -12.55
C LEU A 76 12.93 10.71 -12.59
N HIS A 77 11.81 10.07 -12.91
CA HIS A 77 11.74 8.68 -13.31
C HIS A 77 11.82 8.61 -14.83
N HIS A 78 12.86 7.96 -15.34
CA HIS A 78 13.11 7.85 -16.78
C HIS A 78 12.55 6.54 -17.33
N PHE A 79 11.88 6.61 -18.47
CA PHE A 79 11.45 5.45 -19.23
C PHE A 79 12.53 5.06 -20.23
N ASP A 80 12.77 3.77 -20.40
CA ASP A 80 13.58 3.24 -21.49
C ASP A 80 12.74 3.30 -22.78
N PRO A 81 13.18 4.04 -23.83
CA PRO A 81 12.47 4.09 -25.10
C PRO A 81 12.25 2.71 -25.73
N GLN A 82 13.16 1.75 -25.52
CA GLN A 82 13.02 0.39 -26.04
C GLN A 82 11.90 -0.37 -25.33
N GLU A 83 11.74 -0.19 -24.02
CA GLU A 83 10.64 -0.79 -23.27
C GLU A 83 9.30 -0.18 -23.68
N VAL A 84 9.24 1.15 -23.85
CA VAL A 84 8.04 1.85 -24.35
C VAL A 84 7.68 1.38 -25.75
N LYS A 85 8.67 1.19 -26.63
CA LYS A 85 8.43 0.64 -27.96
C LYS A 85 7.91 -0.79 -27.88
N LYS A 86 8.53 -1.64 -27.07
CA LYS A 86 8.18 -3.05 -26.89
C LYS A 86 6.73 -3.24 -26.44
N ILE A 87 6.26 -2.49 -25.43
CA ILE A 87 4.84 -2.57 -25.02
C ILE A 87 3.89 -2.10 -26.13
N GLY A 88 4.33 -1.19 -27.01
CA GLY A 88 3.58 -0.72 -28.16
C GLY A 88 3.38 -1.79 -29.23
N GLU A 89 4.30 -2.74 -29.32
CA GLU A 89 4.24 -3.89 -30.24
C GLU A 89 3.43 -5.05 -29.65
N GLU A 90 3.44 -5.20 -28.32
CA GLU A 90 2.79 -6.32 -27.62
C GLU A 90 1.32 -6.04 -27.25
N LEU A 91 0.90 -4.78 -27.19
CA LEU A 91 -0.45 -4.39 -26.76
C LEU A 91 -1.33 -3.87 -27.92
N PRO A 92 -2.63 -4.22 -27.94
CA PRO A 92 -3.60 -3.62 -28.85
C PRO A 92 -3.74 -2.10 -28.67
N SER A 93 -4.10 -1.41 -29.76
CA SER A 93 -4.31 0.04 -29.79
C SER A 93 -5.29 0.54 -28.72
N GLU A 94 -6.37 -0.22 -28.49
CA GLU A 94 -7.45 0.17 -27.59
C GLU A 94 -6.95 0.23 -26.13
N ILE A 95 -6.02 -0.66 -25.78
CA ILE A 95 -5.37 -0.66 -24.47
C ILE A 95 -4.36 0.48 -24.41
N LEU A 96 -3.52 0.65 -25.46
CA LEU A 96 -2.50 1.69 -25.50
C LEU A 96 -3.08 3.12 -25.39
N ASP A 97 -4.30 3.35 -25.89
CA ASP A 97 -4.96 4.65 -25.84
C ASP A 97 -5.31 5.10 -24.41
N GLN A 98 -5.54 4.15 -23.51
CA GLN A 98 -5.91 4.41 -22.11
C GLN A 98 -4.81 4.01 -21.11
N LEU A 99 -3.66 3.55 -21.60
CA LEU A 99 -2.58 3.07 -20.76
C LEU A 99 -1.82 4.25 -20.16
N HIS A 100 -1.68 4.29 -18.84
CA HIS A 100 -0.80 5.22 -18.16
C HIS A 100 0.47 4.51 -17.66
N LEU A 101 1.59 5.24 -17.71
CA LEU A 101 2.90 4.79 -17.27
C LEU A 101 3.47 5.69 -16.17
N PRO A 102 4.34 5.12 -15.30
CA PRO A 102 4.64 3.69 -15.17
C PRO A 102 3.49 2.90 -14.53
N PHE A 103 3.57 1.57 -14.59
CA PHE A 103 2.75 0.67 -13.78
C PHE A 103 3.13 0.82 -12.31
N ILE A 104 2.16 1.17 -11.47
CA ILE A 104 2.39 1.37 -10.03
C ILE A 104 1.84 0.16 -9.27
N PHE A 105 2.76 -0.63 -8.71
CA PHE A 105 2.44 -1.74 -7.83
C PHE A 105 2.61 -1.31 -6.39
N VAL A 106 1.59 -1.49 -5.57
CA VAL A 106 1.62 -1.04 -4.19
C VAL A 106 1.52 -2.20 -3.22
N LYS A 107 2.50 -2.29 -2.32
CA LYS A 107 2.40 -3.18 -1.17
C LYS A 107 1.45 -2.57 -0.17
N ASN A 108 0.43 -3.33 0.24
CA ASN A 108 -0.47 -2.96 1.32
C ASN A 108 -0.10 -3.77 2.56
N THR A 109 0.17 -3.08 3.66
CA THR A 109 0.54 -3.71 4.94
C THR A 109 -0.54 -4.60 5.54
N GLU A 110 -1.81 -4.41 5.16
CA GLU A 110 -2.94 -5.24 5.61
C GLU A 110 -3.17 -6.49 4.73
N LEU A 111 -2.54 -6.57 3.55
CA LEU A 111 -2.62 -7.75 2.70
C LEU A 111 -1.44 -8.69 3.03
N GLU A 112 -1.59 -9.97 2.71
CA GLU A 112 -0.53 -10.97 2.90
C GLU A 112 0.80 -10.50 2.27
N GLU A 113 1.94 -10.92 2.86
CA GLU A 113 3.28 -10.40 2.54
C GLU A 113 3.65 -10.39 1.04
N SER A 114 3.00 -11.24 0.24
CA SER A 114 3.28 -11.44 -1.18
C SER A 114 2.22 -10.86 -2.12
N VAL A 115 1.34 -9.99 -1.63
CA VAL A 115 0.25 -9.39 -2.42
C VAL A 115 0.54 -7.91 -2.73
N TYR A 116 0.32 -7.54 -4.00
CA TYR A 116 0.51 -6.18 -4.50
C TYR A 116 -0.74 -5.70 -5.22
N LEU A 117 -1.22 -4.51 -4.85
CA LEU A 117 -2.29 -3.83 -5.56
C LEU A 117 -1.74 -3.19 -6.85
N ILE A 118 -2.52 -3.22 -7.92
CA ILE A 118 -2.20 -2.48 -9.15
C ILE A 118 -3.01 -1.18 -9.13
N ARG A 119 -2.35 -0.03 -9.25
CA ARG A 119 -3.06 1.24 -9.44
C ARG A 119 -3.64 1.30 -10.85
N VAL A 120 -4.90 1.70 -10.93
CA VAL A 120 -5.67 1.75 -12.17
C VAL A 120 -6.08 3.18 -12.43
N TYR A 121 -5.70 3.69 -13.59
CA TYR A 121 -6.08 5.00 -14.13
C TYR A 121 -6.83 4.86 -15.46
N GLY A 122 -6.60 3.76 -16.17
CA GLY A 122 -7.29 3.33 -17.37
C GLY A 122 -7.13 1.82 -17.58
N SER A 123 -6.34 1.43 -18.57
CA SER A 123 -6.24 0.04 -19.04
C SER A 123 -5.08 -0.77 -18.41
N GLU A 124 -4.48 -0.32 -17.30
CA GLU A 124 -3.27 -0.94 -16.73
C GLU A 124 -3.49 -2.41 -16.33
N VAL A 125 -4.69 -2.76 -15.87
CA VAL A 125 -5.03 -4.15 -15.52
C VAL A 125 -5.01 -5.06 -16.74
N GLU A 126 -5.63 -4.61 -17.83
CA GLU A 126 -5.73 -5.37 -19.09
C GLU A 126 -4.37 -5.46 -19.77
N ALA A 127 -3.61 -4.37 -19.74
CA ALA A 127 -2.23 -4.34 -20.22
C ALA A 127 -1.37 -5.34 -19.44
N PHE A 128 -1.42 -5.32 -18.11
CA PHE A 128 -0.66 -6.26 -17.27
C PHE A 128 -1.06 -7.71 -17.55
N GLN A 129 -2.36 -7.99 -17.66
CA GLN A 129 -2.87 -9.32 -18.01
C GLN A 129 -2.30 -9.83 -19.34
N LYS A 130 -2.28 -8.99 -20.38
CA LYS A 130 -1.69 -9.37 -21.67
C LYS A 130 -0.19 -9.57 -21.60
N LEU A 131 0.55 -8.61 -21.03
CA LEU A 131 2.02 -8.66 -20.93
C LEU A 131 2.49 -9.87 -20.11
N MET A 132 1.74 -10.23 -19.06
CA MET A 132 2.06 -11.37 -18.19
C MET A 132 1.37 -12.67 -18.60
N ASN A 133 0.59 -12.67 -19.69
CA ASN A 133 -0.19 -13.82 -20.15
C ASN A 133 -1.09 -14.43 -19.06
N VAL A 134 -1.77 -13.57 -18.29
CA VAL A 134 -2.69 -13.94 -17.22
C VAL A 134 -4.12 -13.60 -17.66
N LYS A 135 -5.04 -14.57 -17.56
CA LYS A 135 -6.43 -14.38 -18.02
C LYS A 135 -7.21 -13.37 -17.18
N THR A 136 -7.07 -13.45 -15.87
CA THR A 136 -7.83 -12.63 -14.92
C THR A 136 -7.00 -12.36 -13.68
N LEU A 137 -7.11 -11.16 -13.13
CA LEU A 137 -6.52 -10.83 -11.84
C LEU A 137 -7.60 -10.85 -10.76
N PRO A 138 -7.32 -11.39 -9.58
CA PRO A 138 -8.22 -11.30 -8.46
C PRO A 138 -8.41 -9.85 -8.02
N ARG A 139 -9.53 -9.58 -7.35
CA ARG A 139 -9.87 -8.24 -6.84
C ARG A 139 -10.16 -8.30 -5.35
N SER A 140 -9.73 -7.26 -4.65
CA SER A 140 -10.05 -7.01 -3.25
C SER A 140 -10.94 -5.78 -3.13
N SER A 141 -11.39 -5.45 -1.92
CA SER A 141 -12.08 -4.19 -1.63
C SER A 141 -11.27 -2.94 -1.98
N ARG A 142 -9.93 -3.06 -2.10
CA ARG A 142 -9.01 -1.96 -2.42
C ARG A 142 -8.59 -1.94 -3.90
N GLY A 143 -9.08 -2.88 -4.71
CA GLY A 143 -8.79 -2.95 -6.14
C GLY A 143 -8.18 -4.28 -6.60
N PRO A 144 -7.79 -4.37 -7.89
CA PRO A 144 -7.13 -5.54 -8.46
C PRO A 144 -5.75 -5.75 -7.83
N TYR A 145 -5.40 -7.00 -7.60
CA TYR A 145 -4.11 -7.35 -7.03
C TYR A 145 -3.45 -8.49 -7.80
N THR A 146 -2.15 -8.60 -7.62
CA THR A 146 -1.31 -9.66 -8.15
C THR A 146 -0.33 -10.12 -7.07
N TYR A 147 0.46 -11.12 -7.40
CA TYR A 147 1.41 -11.74 -6.48
C TYR A 147 2.84 -11.36 -6.83
N LYS A 148 3.71 -11.36 -5.82
CA LYS A 148 5.14 -11.05 -5.92
C LYS A 148 5.85 -11.67 -7.14
N PRO A 149 5.63 -12.96 -7.51
CA PRO A 149 6.31 -13.55 -8.67
C PRO A 149 5.98 -12.83 -9.99
N LEU A 150 4.71 -12.48 -10.21
CA LEU A 150 4.28 -11.78 -11.42
C LEU A 150 4.79 -10.33 -11.45
N VAL A 151 4.86 -9.66 -10.30
CA VAL A 151 5.45 -8.33 -10.19
C VAL A 151 6.95 -8.38 -10.49
N ALA A 152 7.68 -9.33 -9.90
CA ALA A 152 9.11 -9.51 -10.14
C ALA A 152 9.40 -9.83 -11.61
N GLU A 153 8.59 -10.69 -12.22
CA GLU A 153 8.70 -11.01 -13.64
C GLU A 153 8.42 -9.80 -14.53
N PHE A 154 7.41 -8.99 -14.20
CA PHE A 154 7.14 -7.74 -14.92
C PHE A 154 8.32 -6.77 -14.82
N ILE A 155 8.86 -6.54 -13.62
CA ILE A 155 10.02 -5.67 -13.38
C ILE A 155 11.25 -6.19 -14.14
N ASN A 156 11.45 -7.50 -14.21
CA ASN A 156 12.57 -8.07 -14.97
C ASN A 156 12.45 -7.82 -16.49
N ARG A 157 11.22 -7.74 -17.01
CA ARG A 157 10.95 -7.52 -18.44
C ARG A 157 10.88 -6.04 -18.84
N TYR A 158 10.40 -5.19 -17.93
CA TYR A 158 10.18 -3.75 -18.15
C TYR A 158 10.55 -2.93 -16.89
N PRO A 159 11.83 -2.93 -16.48
CA PRO A 159 12.25 -2.28 -15.24
C PRO A 159 11.97 -0.77 -15.21
N SER A 160 12.05 -0.08 -16.35
CA SER A 160 11.76 1.36 -16.41
C SER A 160 10.26 1.67 -16.41
N LEU A 161 9.40 0.70 -16.71
CA LEU A 161 7.95 0.88 -16.76
C LEU A 161 7.25 0.50 -15.46
N ALA A 162 7.99 0.06 -14.44
CA ALA A 162 7.44 -0.38 -13.17
C ALA A 162 7.91 0.50 -12.01
N VAL A 163 7.00 0.79 -11.09
CA VAL A 163 7.31 1.47 -9.83
C VAL A 163 6.64 0.73 -8.68
N MET A 164 7.39 0.59 -7.59
CA MET A 164 6.90 0.02 -6.34
C MET A 164 6.55 1.13 -5.35
N GLY A 165 5.31 1.15 -4.87
CA GLY A 165 4.87 2.01 -3.78
C GLY A 165 4.54 1.21 -2.52
N TYR A 166 4.36 1.91 -1.41
CA TYR A 166 3.86 1.35 -0.15
C TYR A 166 2.65 2.16 0.33
N LEU A 167 1.58 1.45 0.74
CA LEU A 167 0.37 2.00 1.37
C LEU A 167 0.21 1.49 2.80
#